data_AF-A0A4Q0Y6J7-F1
#
_entry.id   AF-A0A4Q0Y6J7-F1
#
_cell.length_a   1.000
_cell.length_b   1.000
_cell.length_c   1.000
_cell.angle_alpha   90.00
_cell.angle_beta   90.00
_cell.angle_gamma   90.00
#
_symmetry.space_group_name_H-M   'P 1'
#
loop_
_entity.id
_entity.type
_entity.pdbx_description
1 polymer ?
#
loop_
_entity_poly.entity_id
_entity_poly.type
_entity_poly.pdbx_seq_one_letter_code
_entity_poly.pdbx_strand_id
1 'polypeptide(L)'
;MNKKEIIENDFNEILNLKNSNTTEKNIFLSNIQYIKKLLNEGISFAKQVKKYNEDCGSKISESTYKNYCKEYLFEDFNVSIYKTTFNRNIKHIKAYFLLNETKIKCSELYFHLKNQGYLMTIKKNKNSFLPYLVFVKYLKEILDNKKSINLIEFDKTTIKESFSTPNPSTLTKSNYVDKKQKIDIELLDGNIDNCPLVYLKNEIIMRNNSNNAYDFNEKNYIVIPSVYKNNLIDFEFIKKSILQKEDVKNYSLIFHDNGKKDGNIYIYRLIDKELHVLKKFSSGHCMDFEIYYNNGIKKFLSIFEKKLF
;
A
#
# COMPACT_ATOMS: atom_id res chain seq x y z
N MET A 1 25.60 -29.44 47.91
CA MET A 1 25.48 -28.94 46.53
C MET A 1 26.84 -29.10 45.86
N ASN A 2 26.91 -29.84 44.76
CA ASN A 2 28.16 -30.16 44.07
C ASN A 2 28.75 -28.87 43.46
N LYS A 3 30.08 -28.68 43.48
CA LYS A 3 30.73 -27.51 42.84
C LYS A 3 30.32 -27.36 41.37
N LYS A 4 30.01 -28.46 40.71
CA LYS A 4 29.50 -28.49 39.34
C LYS A 4 28.07 -27.93 39.22
N GLU A 5 27.19 -28.22 40.17
CA GLU A 5 25.82 -27.66 40.23
C GLU A 5 25.83 -26.17 40.57
N ILE A 6 26.76 -25.71 41.40
CA ILE A 6 26.94 -24.28 41.69
C ILE A 6 27.34 -23.54 40.42
N ILE A 7 28.35 -24.04 39.70
CA ILE A 7 28.79 -23.45 38.43
C ILE A 7 27.66 -23.50 37.39
N GLU A 8 26.92 -24.60 37.30
CA GLU A 8 25.81 -24.74 36.36
C GLU A 8 24.65 -23.80 36.68
N ASN A 9 24.33 -23.61 37.97
CA ASN A 9 23.36 -22.61 38.40
C ASN A 9 23.85 -21.17 38.16
N ASP A 10 25.11 -20.86 38.42
CA ASP A 10 25.69 -19.54 38.16
C ASP A 10 25.69 -19.24 36.65
N PHE A 11 26.02 -20.23 35.80
CA PHE A 11 25.94 -20.08 34.34
C PHE A 11 24.50 -19.96 33.85
N ASN A 12 23.56 -20.71 34.45
CA ASN A 12 22.13 -20.57 34.15
C ASN A 12 21.57 -19.23 34.64
N GLU A 13 22.06 -18.68 35.75
CA GLU A 13 21.73 -17.32 36.22
C GLU A 13 22.29 -16.28 35.27
N ILE A 14 23.54 -16.42 34.81
CA ILE A 14 24.19 -15.53 33.83
C ILE A 14 23.49 -15.62 32.46
N LEU A 15 23.03 -16.80 32.04
CA LEU A 15 22.25 -16.99 30.81
C LEU A 15 20.82 -16.44 30.95
N ASN A 16 20.18 -16.59 32.11
CA ASN A 16 18.85 -16.05 32.38
C ASN A 16 18.86 -14.53 32.62
N LEU A 17 19.97 -13.95 33.09
CA LEU A 17 20.17 -12.49 33.18
C LEU A 17 20.24 -11.81 31.81
N LYS A 18 20.44 -12.55 30.71
CA LYS A 18 20.28 -12.01 29.35
C LYS A 18 18.82 -11.97 28.85
N ASN A 19 17.88 -12.57 29.59
CA ASN A 19 16.46 -12.57 29.23
C ASN A 19 15.62 -11.49 29.95
N SER A 20 16.23 -10.60 30.73
CA SER A 20 15.55 -9.43 31.32
C SER A 20 15.65 -8.17 30.46
N ASN A 21 15.82 -8.30 29.14
CA ASN A 21 15.58 -7.20 28.22
C ASN A 21 14.10 -7.17 27.89
N THR A 22 13.32 -6.35 28.60
CA THR A 22 12.05 -5.84 28.09
C THR A 22 12.35 -5.16 26.75
N THR A 23 12.22 -5.91 25.65
CA THR A 23 12.46 -5.37 24.31
C THR A 23 11.47 -4.22 24.08
N GLU A 24 11.85 -3.21 23.32
CA GLU A 24 10.95 -2.09 22.95
C GLU A 24 9.59 -2.59 22.43
N LYS A 25 9.61 -3.76 21.78
CA LYS A 25 8.43 -4.52 21.35
C LYS A 25 7.55 -4.98 22.51
N ASN A 26 8.11 -5.54 23.58
CA ASN A 26 7.33 -5.97 24.74
C ASN A 26 6.65 -4.79 25.45
N ILE A 27 7.35 -3.65 25.56
CA ILE A 27 6.78 -2.41 26.12
C ILE A 27 5.69 -1.86 25.18
N PHE A 28 5.90 -1.91 23.87
CA PHE A 28 4.87 -1.55 22.88
C PHE A 28 3.62 -2.42 23.02
N LEU A 29 3.80 -3.74 23.07
CA LEU A 29 2.69 -4.71 23.14
C LEU A 29 1.91 -4.58 24.45
N SER A 30 2.57 -4.30 25.58
CA SER A 30 1.88 -4.08 26.87
C SER A 30 1.06 -2.80 26.91
N ASN A 31 1.29 -1.85 25.98
CA ASN A 31 0.61 -0.56 25.91
C ASN A 31 -0.32 -0.41 24.69
N ILE A 32 -0.73 -1.52 24.04
CA ILE A 32 -1.53 -1.51 22.80
C ILE A 32 -2.76 -0.60 22.89
N GLN A 33 -3.51 -0.62 23.99
CA GLN A 33 -4.74 0.17 24.09
C GLN A 33 -4.46 1.67 24.09
N TYR A 34 -3.37 2.09 24.73
CA TYR A 34 -2.94 3.48 24.71
C TYR A 34 -2.47 3.89 23.31
N ILE A 35 -1.74 3.02 22.62
CA ILE A 35 -1.31 3.23 21.23
C ILE A 35 -2.53 3.40 20.31
N LYS A 36 -3.56 2.55 20.44
CA LYS A 36 -4.82 2.70 19.69
C LYS A 36 -5.48 4.04 19.94
N LYS A 37 -5.50 4.51 21.19
CA LYS A 37 -5.99 5.86 21.53
C LYS A 37 -5.21 6.93 20.78
N LEU A 38 -3.87 6.89 20.83
CA LEU A 38 -2.99 7.84 20.13
C LEU A 38 -3.19 7.83 18.61
N LEU A 39 -3.34 6.64 18.00
CA LEU A 39 -3.63 6.49 16.56
C LEU A 39 -4.97 7.15 16.20
N ASN A 40 -5.95 7.12 17.10
CA ASN A 40 -7.27 7.68 16.87
C ASN A 40 -7.36 9.21 17.04
N GLU A 41 -6.37 9.85 17.67
CA GLU A 41 -6.32 11.30 17.93
C GLU A 41 -6.08 12.13 16.65
N GLY A 42 -5.58 11.52 15.57
CA GLY A 42 -5.31 12.24 14.32
C GLY A 42 -4.17 13.26 14.41
N ILE A 43 -3.19 13.00 15.28
CA ILE A 43 -1.93 13.75 15.41
C ILE A 43 -0.80 13.03 14.66
N SER A 44 0.27 13.75 14.29
CA SER A 44 1.41 13.13 13.59
C SER A 44 2.10 12.05 14.40
N PHE A 45 2.67 11.04 13.74
CA PHE A 45 3.45 9.97 14.40
C PHE A 45 4.58 10.51 15.28
N ALA A 46 5.26 11.58 14.87
CA ALA A 46 6.25 12.26 15.73
C ALA A 46 5.65 12.72 17.07
N LYS A 47 4.43 13.28 17.07
CA LYS A 47 3.73 13.67 18.31
C LYS A 47 3.23 12.46 19.09
N GLN A 48 2.76 11.41 18.42
CA GLN A 48 2.34 10.16 19.07
C GLN A 48 3.51 9.53 19.82
N VAL A 49 4.67 9.40 19.17
CA VAL A 49 5.89 8.81 19.75
C VAL A 49 6.39 9.64 20.93
N LYS A 50 6.33 10.98 20.82
CA LYS A 50 6.66 11.86 21.94
C LYS A 50 5.79 11.57 23.16
N LYS A 51 4.46 11.59 22.99
CA LYS A 51 3.50 11.27 24.07
C LYS A 51 3.70 9.87 24.63
N TYR A 52 3.86 8.88 23.74
CA TYR A 52 4.08 7.49 24.12
C TYR A 52 5.35 7.31 24.97
N ASN A 53 6.46 7.93 24.58
CA ASN A 53 7.71 7.86 25.33
C ASN A 53 7.61 8.60 26.67
N GLU A 54 6.92 9.74 26.73
CA GLU A 54 6.66 10.49 27.97
C GLU A 54 5.79 9.68 28.94
N ASP A 55 4.67 9.11 28.48
CA ASP A 55 3.67 8.49 29.34
C ASP A 55 3.99 7.02 29.70
N CYS A 56 4.69 6.29 28.83
CA CYS A 56 5.03 4.88 29.03
C CYS A 56 6.48 4.66 29.47
N GLY A 57 7.27 5.71 29.70
CA GLY A 57 8.68 5.60 30.09
C GLY A 57 9.55 4.89 29.05
N SER A 58 9.16 4.97 27.77
CA SER A 58 9.79 4.26 26.66
C SER A 58 10.79 5.15 25.91
N LYS A 59 11.69 4.54 25.12
CA LYS A 59 12.59 5.23 24.18
C LYS A 59 12.49 4.64 22.77
N ILE A 60 11.26 4.52 22.25
CA ILE A 60 11.05 3.99 20.90
C ILE A 60 11.28 5.10 19.85
N SER A 61 11.94 4.75 18.75
CA SER A 61 12.08 5.65 17.61
C SER A 61 10.77 5.74 16.79
N GLU A 62 10.59 6.83 16.02
CA GLU A 62 9.40 6.99 15.17
C GLU A 62 9.29 5.90 14.09
N SER A 63 10.43 5.47 13.52
CA SER A 63 10.45 4.40 12.52
C SER A 63 10.05 3.06 13.14
N THR A 64 10.60 2.71 14.30
CA THR A 64 10.27 1.47 15.02
C THR A 64 8.79 1.46 15.43
N TYR A 65 8.28 2.57 16.00
CA TYR A 65 6.87 2.70 16.38
C TYR A 65 5.93 2.51 15.18
N LYS A 66 6.27 3.11 14.03
CA LYS A 66 5.48 2.93 12.80
C LYS A 66 5.49 1.48 12.31
N ASN A 67 6.64 0.81 12.36
CA ASN A 67 6.74 -0.58 11.94
C ASN A 67 5.90 -1.49 12.83
N TYR A 68 5.96 -1.31 14.16
CA TYR A 68 5.11 -2.07 15.08
C TYR A 68 3.62 -1.75 14.90
N CYS A 69 3.24 -0.49 14.68
CA CYS A 69 1.85 -0.16 14.36
C CYS A 69 1.38 -0.85 13.07
N LYS A 70 2.22 -0.90 12.03
CA LYS A 70 1.88 -1.62 10.79
C LYS A 70 1.73 -3.12 11.02
N GLU A 71 2.59 -3.69 11.84
CA GLU A 71 2.65 -5.13 12.10
C GLU A 71 1.49 -5.59 13.00
N TYR A 72 1.22 -4.87 14.09
CA TYR A 72 0.28 -5.31 15.14
C TYR A 72 -1.06 -4.58 15.11
N LEU A 73 -1.14 -3.40 14.49
CA LEU A 73 -2.29 -2.49 14.55
C LEU A 73 -2.62 -1.92 13.16
N PHE A 74 -2.56 -2.75 12.13
CA PHE A 74 -2.65 -2.33 10.73
C PHE A 74 -3.89 -1.46 10.41
N GLU A 75 -5.07 -1.84 10.91
CA GLU A 75 -6.30 -1.09 10.68
C GLU A 75 -6.26 0.29 11.35
N ASP A 76 -5.91 0.34 12.65
CA ASP A 76 -5.76 1.58 13.42
C ASP A 76 -4.67 2.50 12.83
N PHE A 77 -3.60 1.90 12.31
CA PHE A 77 -2.52 2.61 11.62
C PHE A 77 -3.01 3.33 10.36
N ASN A 78 -3.83 2.67 9.54
CA ASN A 78 -4.42 3.29 8.34
C ASN A 78 -5.42 4.39 8.70
N VAL A 79 -6.25 4.17 9.73
CA VAL A 79 -7.16 5.20 10.27
C VAL A 79 -6.39 6.44 10.72
N SER A 80 -5.29 6.24 11.46
CA SER A 80 -4.39 7.31 11.92
C SER A 80 -3.83 8.14 10.76
N ILE A 81 -3.39 7.50 9.68
CA ILE A 81 -2.91 8.18 8.47
C ILE A 81 -4.03 9.06 7.89
N TYR A 82 -5.22 8.51 7.72
CA TYR A 82 -6.35 9.23 7.13
C TYR A 82 -6.78 10.43 7.99
N LYS A 83 -6.91 10.25 9.31
CA LYS A 83 -7.24 11.33 10.25
C LYS A 83 -6.17 12.42 10.24
N THR A 84 -4.90 12.03 10.30
CA THR A 84 -3.79 12.99 10.30
C THR A 84 -3.76 13.81 9.01
N THR A 85 -3.97 13.16 7.87
CA THR A 85 -4.07 13.86 6.57
C THR A 85 -5.25 14.81 6.54
N PHE A 86 -6.42 14.38 6.98
CA PHE A 86 -7.59 15.26 7.03
C PHE A 86 -7.35 16.47 7.94
N ASN A 87 -6.91 16.23 9.18
CA ASN A 87 -6.67 17.26 10.19
C ASN A 87 -5.64 18.30 9.76
N ARG A 88 -4.53 17.88 9.13
CA ARG A 88 -3.50 18.79 8.60
C ARG A 88 -4.07 19.81 7.60
N ASN A 89 -5.14 19.43 6.90
CA ASN A 89 -5.69 20.20 5.79
C ASN A 89 -7.04 20.87 6.11
N ILE A 90 -7.49 20.85 7.37
CA ILE A 90 -8.70 21.57 7.82
C ILE A 90 -8.65 23.06 7.47
N LYS A 91 -7.47 23.70 7.53
CA LYS A 91 -7.31 25.11 7.16
C LYS A 91 -7.66 25.38 5.68
N HIS A 92 -7.37 24.43 4.80
CA HIS A 92 -7.67 24.54 3.37
C HIS A 92 -9.17 24.34 3.12
N ILE A 93 -9.78 23.40 3.85
CA ILE A 93 -11.24 23.23 3.88
C ILE A 93 -11.92 24.54 4.34
N LYS A 94 -11.45 25.14 5.44
CA LYS A 94 -11.98 26.40 5.95
C LYS A 94 -11.83 27.55 4.94
N ALA A 95 -10.65 27.69 4.33
CA ALA A 95 -10.40 28.72 3.33
C ALA A 95 -11.33 28.56 2.11
N TYR A 96 -11.56 27.33 1.67
CA TYR A 96 -12.48 27.04 0.57
C TYR A 96 -13.91 27.48 0.89
N PHE A 97 -14.39 27.28 2.12
CA PHE A 97 -15.71 27.78 2.53
C PHE A 97 -15.79 29.30 2.61
N LEU A 98 -14.73 29.98 3.06
CA LEU A 98 -14.73 31.44 3.17
C LEU A 98 -14.74 32.14 1.80
N LEU A 99 -14.22 31.49 0.76
CA LEU A 99 -14.12 32.04 -0.59
C LEU A 99 -15.34 31.74 -1.47
N ASN A 100 -16.22 30.82 -1.06
CA ASN A 100 -17.38 30.42 -1.83
C ASN A 100 -18.65 30.75 -1.04
N GLU A 101 -19.37 31.78 -1.48
CA GLU A 101 -20.56 32.32 -0.80
C GLU A 101 -21.84 31.49 -1.00
N THR A 102 -21.77 30.40 -1.78
CA THR A 102 -22.91 29.53 -2.12
C THR A 102 -22.77 28.14 -1.51
N LYS A 103 -23.87 27.35 -1.50
CA LYS A 103 -23.83 25.95 -1.07
C LYS A 103 -22.88 25.15 -1.97
N ILE A 104 -21.83 24.62 -1.37
CA ILE A 104 -20.78 23.87 -2.06
C ILE A 104 -21.15 22.38 -2.08
N LYS A 105 -20.92 21.69 -3.21
CA LYS A 105 -21.03 20.23 -3.24
C LYS A 105 -19.82 19.56 -2.60
N CYS A 106 -20.05 18.52 -1.81
CA CYS A 106 -18.97 17.80 -1.12
C CYS A 106 -17.94 17.22 -2.10
N SER A 107 -18.38 16.73 -3.26
CA SER A 107 -17.49 16.26 -4.33
C SER A 107 -16.59 17.36 -4.89
N GLU A 108 -17.11 18.57 -5.11
CA GLU A 108 -16.33 19.71 -5.63
C GLU A 108 -15.19 20.08 -4.68
N LEU A 109 -15.50 20.19 -3.37
CA LEU A 109 -14.50 20.41 -2.34
C LEU A 109 -13.45 19.30 -2.33
N TYR A 110 -13.88 18.03 -2.39
CA TYR A 110 -12.96 16.90 -2.41
C TYR A 110 -11.99 16.95 -3.59
N PHE A 111 -12.52 17.15 -4.81
CA PHE A 111 -11.69 17.19 -6.02
C PHE A 111 -10.77 18.40 -6.03
N HIS A 112 -11.22 19.56 -5.54
CA HIS A 112 -10.36 20.72 -5.37
C HIS A 112 -9.17 20.40 -4.46
N LEU A 113 -9.41 19.87 -3.26
CA LEU A 113 -8.35 19.53 -2.31
C LEU A 113 -7.44 18.40 -2.81
N LYS A 114 -7.99 17.43 -3.55
CA LYS A 114 -7.24 16.34 -4.18
C LYS A 114 -6.30 16.86 -5.25
N ASN A 115 -6.79 17.71 -6.15
CA ASN A 115 -6.02 18.28 -7.26
C ASN A 115 -4.90 19.20 -6.77
N GLN A 116 -5.11 19.88 -5.65
CA GLN A 116 -4.07 20.67 -4.97
C GLN A 116 -3.09 19.82 -4.14
N GLY A 117 -3.27 18.50 -4.11
CA GLY A 117 -2.41 17.57 -3.36
C GLY A 117 -2.60 17.60 -1.85
N TYR A 118 -3.58 18.36 -1.32
CA TYR A 118 -3.83 18.47 0.11
C TYR A 118 -4.27 17.13 0.71
N LEU A 119 -5.05 16.34 -0.01
CA LEU A 119 -5.52 15.03 0.45
C LEU A 119 -4.50 13.90 0.32
N MET A 120 -3.27 14.20 -0.07
CA MET A 120 -2.23 13.19 -0.25
C MET A 120 -1.80 12.59 1.10
N THR A 121 -1.98 11.29 1.27
CA THR A 121 -1.67 10.55 2.51
C THR A 121 -0.21 10.16 2.61
N ILE A 122 0.47 9.95 1.48
CA ILE A 122 1.91 9.71 1.40
C ILE A 122 2.53 10.76 0.46
N LYS A 123 3.35 11.68 0.99
CA LYS A 123 3.92 12.83 0.25
C LYS A 123 4.64 12.50 -1.06
N LYS A 124 5.09 11.26 -1.26
CA LYS A 124 5.83 10.81 -2.45
C LYS A 124 5.02 9.87 -3.37
N ASN A 125 3.79 9.50 -3.00
CA ASN A 125 2.93 8.66 -3.81
C ASN A 125 1.77 9.49 -4.38
N LYS A 126 1.85 9.79 -5.68
CA LYS A 126 0.87 10.60 -6.41
C LYS A 126 -0.52 9.96 -6.50
N ASN A 127 -0.69 8.70 -6.14
CA ASN A 127 -1.98 7.99 -6.13
C ASN A 127 -2.50 7.76 -4.71
N SER A 128 -1.74 8.19 -3.68
CA SER A 128 -2.09 7.98 -2.29
C SER A 128 -2.89 9.17 -1.79
N PHE A 129 -4.21 9.08 -1.91
CA PHE A 129 -5.13 10.11 -1.43
C PHE A 129 -6.05 9.57 -0.35
N LEU A 130 -6.55 10.48 0.49
CA LEU A 130 -7.67 10.21 1.37
C LEU A 130 -8.87 9.76 0.51
N PRO A 131 -9.44 8.57 0.74
CA PRO A 131 -10.61 8.11 0.00
C PRO A 131 -11.80 9.07 0.19
N TYR A 132 -12.61 9.28 -0.85
CA TYR A 132 -13.73 10.22 -0.80
C TYR A 132 -14.69 9.93 0.35
N LEU A 133 -15.07 8.68 0.54
CA LEU A 133 -16.01 8.30 1.61
C LEU A 133 -15.45 8.51 3.01
N VAL A 134 -14.14 8.31 3.18
CA VAL A 134 -13.44 8.62 4.43
C VAL A 134 -13.40 10.13 4.65
N PHE A 135 -13.15 10.90 3.58
CA PHE A 135 -13.23 12.37 3.61
C PHE A 135 -14.64 12.85 4.00
N VAL A 136 -15.69 12.32 3.37
CA VAL A 136 -17.10 12.63 3.68
C VAL A 136 -17.41 12.34 5.14
N LYS A 137 -16.97 11.18 5.65
CA LYS A 137 -17.14 10.81 7.06
C LYS A 137 -16.52 11.84 8.00
N TYR A 138 -15.25 12.16 7.83
CA TYR A 138 -14.57 13.12 8.72
C TYR A 138 -15.09 14.56 8.56
N LEU A 139 -15.51 14.94 7.36
CA LEU A 139 -16.14 16.22 7.12
C LEU A 139 -17.48 16.34 7.86
N LYS A 140 -18.32 15.29 7.81
CA LYS A 140 -19.56 15.22 8.61
C LYS A 140 -19.27 15.31 10.11
N GLU A 141 -18.34 14.49 10.62
CA GLU A 141 -17.96 14.51 12.04
C GLU A 141 -17.56 15.91 12.54
N ILE A 142 -16.84 16.71 11.74
CA ILE A 142 -16.49 18.09 12.11
C ILE A 142 -17.69 19.04 12.02
N LEU A 143 -18.53 18.91 10.99
CA LEU A 143 -19.66 19.82 10.75
C LEU A 143 -20.84 19.57 11.69
N ASP A 144 -21.11 18.31 12.03
CA ASP A 144 -22.10 17.87 13.03
C ASP A 144 -21.79 18.49 14.39
N ASN A 145 -20.52 18.41 14.81
CA ASN A 145 -20.03 18.99 16.06
C ASN A 145 -20.12 20.53 16.11
N LYS A 146 -20.42 21.20 15.00
CA LYS A 146 -20.44 22.66 14.84
C LYS A 146 -21.77 23.23 14.35
N LYS A 147 -22.82 22.41 14.18
CA LYS A 147 -24.13 22.80 13.61
C LYS A 147 -24.02 23.51 12.24
N SER A 148 -22.96 23.26 11.48
CA SER A 148 -22.66 23.95 10.21
C SER A 148 -23.02 23.10 8.98
N ILE A 149 -23.81 22.04 9.15
CA ILE A 149 -24.08 21.03 8.11
C ILE A 149 -24.79 21.59 6.88
N ASN A 150 -25.47 22.72 7.02
CA ASN A 150 -26.23 23.38 5.95
C ASN A 150 -25.35 24.08 4.90
N LEU A 151 -24.03 24.18 5.13
CA LEU A 151 -23.08 24.81 4.21
C LEU A 151 -22.65 23.88 3.07
N ILE A 152 -22.93 22.58 3.17
CA ILE A 152 -22.51 21.58 2.19
C ILE A 152 -23.70 20.79 1.70
N GLU A 153 -23.83 20.69 0.38
CA GLU A 153 -24.64 19.67 -0.25
C GLU A 153 -23.83 18.37 -0.33
N PHE A 154 -24.23 17.37 0.43
CA PHE A 154 -23.69 16.03 0.26
C PHE A 154 -24.38 15.40 -0.95
N ASP A 155 -23.60 15.23 -2.02
CA ASP A 155 -24.09 14.66 -3.27
C ASP A 155 -24.85 13.35 -3.02
N LYS A 156 -26.04 13.22 -3.62
CA LYS A 156 -26.76 11.94 -3.75
C LYS A 156 -26.09 11.10 -4.84
N THR A 157 -24.84 10.75 -4.67
CA THR A 157 -24.08 10.10 -5.73
C THR A 157 -24.10 8.59 -5.58
N THR A 158 -24.63 7.96 -6.64
CA THR A 158 -24.26 6.65 -7.18
C THR A 158 -22.80 6.67 -7.65
N ILE A 159 -21.86 7.11 -6.81
CA ILE A 159 -20.44 6.96 -7.09
C ILE A 159 -20.16 5.45 -7.04
N LYS A 160 -20.03 4.83 -8.22
CA LYS A 160 -19.24 3.60 -8.38
C LYS A 160 -17.77 3.94 -8.16
N GLU A 161 -17.44 4.34 -6.94
CA GLU A 161 -16.11 4.07 -6.45
C GLU A 161 -16.06 2.56 -6.32
N SER A 162 -15.12 1.93 -7.04
CA SER A 162 -14.66 0.60 -6.64
C SER A 162 -14.09 0.76 -5.23
N PHE A 163 -14.96 0.55 -4.25
CA PHE A 163 -14.56 0.30 -2.89
C PHE A 163 -13.57 -0.88 -2.93
N SER A 164 -12.30 -0.61 -2.76
CA SER A 164 -11.43 -1.51 -2.02
C SER A 164 -11.26 -0.96 -0.61
N THR A 165 -12.38 -0.67 0.05
CA THR A 165 -12.46 -0.97 1.48
C THR A 165 -12.90 -2.43 1.60
N PRO A 166 -12.23 -3.27 2.38
CA PRO A 166 -12.70 -4.63 2.65
C PRO A 166 -14.10 -4.53 3.25
N ASN A 167 -15.09 -5.09 2.56
CA ASN A 167 -16.46 -5.14 3.07
C ASN A 167 -16.49 -6.14 4.25
N PRO A 168 -16.87 -5.74 5.48
CA PRO A 168 -16.84 -6.62 6.65
C PRO A 168 -17.96 -7.68 6.69
N SER A 169 -18.84 -7.73 5.69
CA SER A 169 -20.09 -8.51 5.79
C SER A 169 -20.65 -9.02 4.46
N THR A 170 -19.77 -9.41 3.52
CA THR A 170 -20.10 -10.50 2.56
C THR A 170 -19.43 -11.80 3.02
N LEU A 171 -19.70 -12.12 4.28
CA LEU A 171 -19.83 -13.49 4.79
C LEU A 171 -21.16 -14.06 4.28
N THR A 172 -21.37 -14.10 2.97
CA THR A 172 -22.26 -15.10 2.39
C THR A 172 -21.37 -16.25 1.98
N LYS A 173 -21.53 -17.37 2.68
CA LYS A 173 -20.98 -18.69 2.38
C LYS A 173 -20.83 -18.92 0.87
N SER A 174 -19.66 -18.63 0.33
CA SER A 174 -19.19 -19.20 -0.92
C SER A 174 -17.67 -19.26 -0.84
N ASN A 175 -17.22 -20.44 -0.41
CA ASN A 175 -15.88 -20.99 -0.49
C ASN A 175 -14.78 -20.27 0.30
N TYR A 176 -14.52 -20.83 1.50
CA TYR A 176 -13.18 -20.93 2.06
C TYR A 176 -12.17 -21.20 0.93
N VAL A 177 -11.40 -20.18 0.54
CA VAL A 177 -10.13 -20.39 -0.17
C VAL A 177 -9.05 -19.95 0.79
N ASP A 178 -8.19 -20.90 1.12
CA ASP A 178 -7.22 -20.92 2.20
C ASP A 178 -6.45 -19.60 2.41
N LYS A 179 -6.63 -18.98 3.58
CA LYS A 179 -5.68 -17.97 4.13
C LYS A 179 -4.29 -18.55 4.42
N LYS A 180 -4.04 -19.82 4.09
CA LYS A 180 -2.76 -20.52 4.27
C LYS A 180 -1.93 -20.65 2.98
N GLN A 181 -2.47 -20.36 1.80
CA GLN A 181 -1.73 -20.57 0.57
C GLN A 181 -0.66 -19.48 0.40
N LYS A 182 0.58 -19.88 0.71
CA LYS A 182 1.79 -19.12 0.49
C LYS A 182 2.39 -19.55 -0.84
N ILE A 183 2.79 -18.57 -1.62
CA ILE A 183 3.35 -18.74 -2.96
C ILE A 183 4.81 -18.35 -2.92
N ASP A 184 5.65 -19.23 -3.44
CA ASP A 184 7.08 -19.00 -3.59
C ASP A 184 7.34 -18.13 -4.82
N ILE A 185 7.92 -16.95 -4.59
CA ILE A 185 8.31 -16.00 -5.63
C ILE A 185 9.83 -15.94 -5.68
N GLU A 186 10.39 -16.32 -6.83
CA GLU A 186 11.82 -16.20 -7.06
C GLU A 186 12.21 -14.74 -7.29
N LEU A 187 13.22 -14.30 -6.54
CA LEU A 187 13.76 -12.95 -6.56
C LEU A 187 14.92 -12.82 -7.57
N LEU A 188 15.29 -11.59 -7.89
CA LEU A 188 16.34 -11.28 -8.88
C LEU A 188 17.72 -11.82 -8.46
N ASP A 189 17.97 -11.95 -7.16
CA ASP A 189 19.19 -12.54 -6.58
C ASP A 189 19.15 -14.08 -6.53
N GLY A 190 18.04 -14.70 -6.93
CA GLY A 190 17.83 -16.15 -6.90
C GLY A 190 17.25 -16.68 -5.58
N ASN A 191 17.03 -15.83 -4.58
CA ASN A 191 16.34 -16.22 -3.35
C ASN A 191 14.85 -16.44 -3.60
N ILE A 192 14.19 -17.17 -2.70
CA ILE A 192 12.74 -17.40 -2.75
C ILE A 192 12.07 -16.63 -1.62
N ASP A 193 11.10 -15.79 -1.96
CA ASP A 193 10.24 -15.11 -1.00
C ASP A 193 8.86 -15.79 -0.92
N ASN A 194 8.40 -16.07 0.28
CA ASN A 194 7.20 -16.88 0.53
C ASN A 194 6.04 -15.95 0.89
N CYS A 195 5.24 -15.58 -0.11
CA CYS A 195 4.26 -14.52 -0.02
C CYS A 195 2.83 -15.04 0.10
N PRO A 196 1.98 -14.45 0.97
CA PRO A 196 0.54 -14.73 0.95
C PRO A 196 -0.08 -14.33 -0.40
N LEU A 197 -0.98 -15.16 -0.94
CA LEU A 197 -1.68 -14.87 -2.20
C LEU A 197 -2.39 -13.50 -2.19
N VAL A 198 -2.96 -13.11 -1.04
CA VAL A 198 -3.63 -11.82 -0.85
C VAL A 198 -2.66 -10.65 -1.04
N TYR A 199 -1.43 -10.78 -0.58
CA TYR A 199 -0.39 -9.77 -0.82
C TYR A 199 -0.07 -9.69 -2.32
N LEU A 200 0.11 -10.84 -2.97
CA LEU A 200 0.44 -10.88 -4.38
C LEU A 200 -0.65 -10.30 -5.29
N LYS A 201 -1.92 -10.34 -4.88
CA LYS A 201 -3.02 -9.70 -5.62
C LYS A 201 -2.96 -8.17 -5.65
N ASN A 202 -2.21 -7.55 -4.74
CA ASN A 202 -2.26 -6.11 -4.51
C ASN A 202 -0.89 -5.42 -4.62
N GLU A 203 0.21 -6.13 -4.40
CA GLU A 203 1.53 -5.52 -4.27
C GLU A 203 2.62 -6.25 -5.07
N ILE A 204 3.70 -5.51 -5.32
CA ILE A 204 4.95 -6.00 -5.94
C ILE A 204 6.00 -6.11 -4.84
N ILE A 205 6.82 -7.16 -4.87
CA ILE A 205 7.95 -7.30 -3.96
C ILE A 205 9.02 -6.27 -4.38
N MET A 206 9.28 -5.31 -3.50
CA MET A 206 10.26 -4.24 -3.73
C MET A 206 11.63 -4.61 -3.16
N ARG A 207 12.71 -4.08 -3.72
CA ARG A 207 14.03 -4.15 -3.07
C ARG A 207 14.03 -3.39 -1.75
N ASN A 208 14.75 -3.92 -0.76
CA ASN A 208 14.86 -3.31 0.57
C ASN A 208 15.27 -1.83 0.46
N ASN A 209 14.54 -0.97 1.18
CA ASN A 209 14.76 0.48 1.27
C ASN A 209 14.52 1.29 -0.02
N SER A 210 13.95 0.69 -1.07
CA SER A 210 13.63 1.45 -2.28
C SER A 210 12.24 2.08 -2.24
N ASN A 211 12.19 3.38 -2.55
CA ASN A 211 10.95 4.11 -2.75
C ASN A 211 10.63 4.33 -4.24
N ASN A 212 11.45 3.77 -5.13
CA ASN A 212 11.27 3.94 -6.57
C ASN A 212 10.28 2.90 -7.08
N ALA A 213 9.30 3.32 -7.88
CA ALA A 213 8.28 2.43 -8.43
C ALA A 213 8.84 1.31 -9.33
N TYR A 214 10.13 1.40 -9.69
CA TYR A 214 10.83 0.56 -10.66
C TYR A 214 11.78 -0.44 -10.01
N ASP A 215 11.94 -0.40 -8.69
CA ASP A 215 12.90 -1.22 -7.97
C ASP A 215 12.24 -2.45 -7.34
N PHE A 216 11.58 -3.22 -8.21
CA PHE A 216 11.05 -4.51 -7.81
C PHE A 216 12.16 -5.55 -7.71
N ASN A 217 11.93 -6.59 -6.92
CA ASN A 217 12.90 -7.63 -6.67
C ASN A 217 12.54 -8.99 -7.28
N GLU A 218 11.49 -9.06 -8.09
CA GLU A 218 10.96 -10.30 -8.65
C GLU A 218 11.61 -10.70 -9.98
N LYS A 219 11.93 -11.99 -10.14
CA LYS A 219 12.61 -12.50 -11.33
C LYS A 219 11.69 -12.73 -12.52
N ASN A 220 10.47 -13.18 -12.26
CA ASN A 220 9.50 -13.55 -13.28
C ASN A 220 8.67 -12.34 -13.70
N TYR A 221 9.11 -11.68 -14.77
CA TYR A 221 8.41 -10.54 -15.35
C TYR A 221 8.62 -10.47 -16.87
N ILE A 222 7.66 -9.85 -17.57
CA ILE A 222 7.76 -9.49 -18.99
C ILE A 222 7.33 -8.04 -19.21
N VAL A 223 7.79 -7.44 -20.30
CA VAL A 223 7.39 -6.10 -20.73
C VAL A 223 6.82 -6.18 -22.14
N ILE A 224 5.57 -5.77 -22.29
CA ILE A 224 4.86 -5.65 -23.56
C ILE A 224 5.05 -4.20 -24.02
N PRO A 225 5.86 -3.95 -25.06
CA PRO A 225 6.10 -2.59 -25.55
C PRO A 225 4.86 -2.07 -26.30
N SER A 226 4.70 -0.76 -26.33
CA SER A 226 3.64 -0.12 -27.13
C SER A 226 3.85 -0.30 -28.64
N VAL A 227 5.11 -0.42 -29.09
CA VAL A 227 5.50 -0.57 -30.50
C VAL A 227 6.67 -1.55 -30.62
N TYR A 228 6.66 -2.40 -31.65
CA TYR A 228 7.79 -3.24 -32.03
C TYR A 228 7.93 -3.30 -33.56
N LYS A 229 9.14 -3.10 -34.09
CA LYS A 229 9.41 -3.03 -35.55
C LYS A 229 8.40 -2.13 -36.29
N ASN A 230 8.13 -0.95 -35.73
CA ASN A 230 7.15 0.05 -36.22
C ASN A 230 5.67 -0.38 -36.21
N ASN A 231 5.34 -1.55 -35.68
CA ASN A 231 3.96 -2.01 -35.53
C ASN A 231 3.46 -1.78 -34.10
N LEU A 232 2.24 -1.28 -33.98
CA LEU A 232 1.56 -1.16 -32.69
C LEU A 232 1.24 -2.55 -32.16
N ILE A 233 1.58 -2.81 -30.90
CA ILE A 233 1.23 -4.08 -30.26
C ILE A 233 -0.20 -4.01 -29.75
N ASP A 234 -1.04 -4.97 -30.16
CA ASP A 234 -2.38 -5.13 -29.61
C ASP A 234 -2.34 -5.87 -28.27
N PHE A 235 -2.45 -5.10 -27.18
CA PHE A 235 -2.47 -5.65 -25.84
C PHE A 235 -3.63 -6.64 -25.61
N GLU A 236 -4.80 -6.47 -26.22
CA GLU A 236 -5.92 -7.41 -25.99
C GLU A 236 -5.64 -8.76 -26.64
N PHE A 237 -5.00 -8.78 -27.81
CA PHE A 237 -4.51 -10.01 -28.43
C PHE A 237 -3.44 -10.70 -27.58
N ILE A 238 -2.45 -9.94 -27.09
CA ILE A 238 -1.39 -10.47 -26.24
C ILE A 238 -1.95 -10.98 -24.90
N LYS A 239 -2.86 -10.24 -24.29
CA LYS A 239 -3.56 -10.63 -23.06
C LYS A 239 -4.26 -11.96 -23.23
N LYS A 240 -5.05 -12.16 -24.29
CA LYS A 240 -5.66 -13.46 -24.59
C LYS A 240 -4.61 -14.58 -24.69
N SER A 241 -3.50 -14.30 -25.36
CA SER A 241 -2.40 -15.26 -25.48
C SER A 241 -1.74 -15.61 -24.14
N ILE A 242 -1.57 -14.63 -23.24
CA ILE A 242 -1.04 -14.83 -21.88
C ILE A 242 -1.98 -15.70 -21.06
N LEU A 243 -3.30 -15.43 -21.10
CA LEU A 243 -4.27 -16.16 -20.29
C LEU A 243 -4.49 -17.61 -20.77
N GLN A 244 -4.19 -17.90 -22.03
CA GLN A 244 -4.40 -19.22 -22.64
C GLN A 244 -3.18 -20.14 -22.62
N LYS A 245 -1.96 -19.60 -22.42
CA LYS A 245 -0.71 -20.36 -22.50
C LYS A 245 -0.05 -20.57 -21.14
N GLU A 246 0.74 -21.64 -21.04
CA GLU A 246 1.60 -21.92 -19.89
C GLU A 246 2.98 -21.27 -19.99
N ASP A 247 3.31 -20.66 -21.14
CA ASP A 247 4.63 -20.06 -21.41
C ASP A 247 4.94 -18.86 -20.49
N VAL A 248 3.92 -18.19 -19.97
CA VAL A 248 4.07 -17.18 -18.92
C VAL A 248 3.73 -17.84 -17.59
N LYS A 249 4.74 -18.02 -16.74
CA LYS A 249 4.56 -18.62 -15.41
C LYS A 249 3.49 -17.88 -14.62
N ASN A 250 2.66 -18.63 -13.90
CA ASN A 250 1.72 -18.04 -12.93
C ASN A 250 2.50 -17.15 -11.94
N TYR A 251 1.84 -16.12 -11.41
CA TYR A 251 2.39 -15.08 -10.53
C TYR A 251 3.40 -14.11 -11.16
N SER A 252 3.70 -14.23 -12.46
CA SER A 252 4.58 -13.29 -13.17
C SER A 252 4.02 -11.88 -13.21
N LEU A 253 4.93 -10.90 -13.16
CA LEU A 253 4.61 -9.50 -13.42
C LEU A 253 4.54 -9.23 -14.93
N ILE A 254 3.54 -8.47 -15.36
CA ILE A 254 3.35 -8.08 -16.75
C ILE A 254 3.30 -6.56 -16.80
N PHE A 255 4.34 -5.98 -17.38
CA PHE A 255 4.43 -4.56 -17.63
C PHE A 255 3.86 -4.28 -19.02
N HIS A 256 2.75 -3.57 -19.10
CA HIS A 256 2.16 -3.14 -20.35
C HIS A 256 2.47 -1.67 -20.56
N ASP A 257 3.35 -1.38 -21.52
CA ASP A 257 3.58 -0.03 -21.97
C ASP A 257 2.46 0.41 -22.92
N ASN A 258 1.58 1.27 -22.40
CA ASN A 258 0.49 1.89 -23.15
C ASN A 258 0.81 3.36 -23.49
N GLY A 259 2.11 3.73 -23.46
CA GLY A 259 2.57 5.11 -23.59
C GLY A 259 2.07 5.83 -24.85
N LYS A 260 1.88 5.10 -25.96
CA LYS A 260 1.35 5.66 -27.21
C LYS A 260 -0.14 5.99 -27.17
N LYS A 261 -0.93 5.37 -26.29
CA LYS A 261 -2.38 5.60 -26.19
C LYS A 261 -2.74 6.56 -25.06
N ASP A 262 -2.17 6.37 -23.88
CA ASP A 262 -2.54 7.15 -22.68
C ASP A 262 -1.36 7.69 -21.87
N GLY A 263 -0.12 7.47 -22.33
CA GLY A 263 1.08 7.97 -21.66
C GLY A 263 1.47 7.20 -20.39
N ASN A 264 0.97 5.97 -20.18
CA ASN A 264 1.22 5.19 -18.98
C ASN A 264 1.75 3.78 -19.25
N ILE A 265 2.42 3.23 -18.24
CA ILE A 265 2.74 1.83 -18.09
C ILE A 265 1.90 1.26 -16.95
N TYR A 266 1.30 0.09 -17.20
CA TYR A 266 0.51 -0.66 -16.23
C TYR A 266 1.29 -1.89 -15.78
N ILE A 267 1.28 -2.18 -14.48
CA ILE A 267 1.81 -3.44 -13.95
C ILE A 267 0.64 -4.32 -13.56
N TYR A 268 0.58 -5.49 -14.17
CA TYR A 268 -0.33 -6.56 -13.81
C TYR A 268 0.42 -7.70 -13.13
N ARG A 269 -0.29 -8.50 -12.33
CA ARG A 269 0.14 -9.85 -11.99
C ARG A 269 -0.80 -10.88 -12.60
N LEU A 270 -0.21 -11.90 -13.21
CA LEU A 270 -0.92 -13.09 -13.64
C LEU A 270 -1.21 -13.97 -12.43
N ILE A 271 -2.47 -14.25 -12.13
CA ILE A 271 -2.87 -15.22 -11.10
C ILE A 271 -3.98 -16.07 -11.68
N ASP A 272 -3.72 -17.36 -11.83
CA ASP A 272 -4.71 -18.36 -12.24
C ASP A 272 -5.47 -17.96 -13.52
N LYS A 273 -4.72 -17.49 -14.52
CA LYS A 273 -5.24 -17.00 -15.82
C LYS A 273 -6.08 -15.72 -15.73
N GLU A 274 -5.88 -14.93 -14.68
CA GLU A 274 -6.42 -13.57 -14.55
C GLU A 274 -5.30 -12.53 -14.41
N LEU A 275 -5.51 -11.32 -14.92
CA LEU A 275 -4.59 -10.20 -14.76
C LEU A 275 -5.10 -9.22 -13.69
N HIS A 276 -4.41 -9.15 -12.57
CA HIS A 276 -4.68 -8.19 -11.49
C HIS A 276 -3.84 -6.93 -11.68
N VAL A 277 -4.47 -5.77 -11.80
CA VAL A 277 -3.75 -4.48 -11.88
C VAL A 277 -3.16 -4.16 -10.51
N LEU A 278 -1.83 -4.01 -10.45
CA LEU A 278 -1.12 -3.66 -9.22
C LEU A 278 -0.80 -2.16 -9.17
N LYS A 279 -0.22 -1.61 -10.25
CA LYS A 279 0.26 -0.22 -10.30
C LYS A 279 0.12 0.40 -11.68
N LYS A 280 0.10 1.72 -11.73
CA LYS A 280 0.11 2.55 -12.93
C LYS A 280 1.10 3.71 -12.75
N PHE A 281 1.91 3.99 -13.76
CA PHE A 281 2.85 5.11 -13.76
C PHE A 281 3.03 5.71 -15.17
N SER A 282 3.55 6.92 -15.26
CA SER A 282 3.77 7.59 -16.55
C SER A 282 4.92 6.95 -17.33
N SER A 283 4.73 6.72 -18.64
CA SER A 283 5.72 6.11 -19.52
C SER A 283 7.00 6.94 -19.66
N GLY A 284 6.95 8.25 -19.36
CA GLY A 284 8.12 9.13 -19.35
C GLY A 284 9.17 8.78 -18.29
N HIS A 285 8.83 7.94 -17.31
CA HIS A 285 9.77 7.44 -16.31
C HIS A 285 10.52 6.17 -16.72
N CYS A 286 10.40 5.73 -17.98
CA CYS A 286 11.06 4.52 -18.48
C CYS A 286 12.60 4.58 -18.33
N MET A 287 13.21 5.77 -18.34
CA MET A 287 14.68 5.93 -18.20
C MET A 287 15.21 5.42 -16.85
N ASP A 288 14.44 5.53 -15.77
CA ASP A 288 14.83 5.02 -14.44
C ASP A 288 14.76 3.48 -14.34
N PHE A 289 14.25 2.83 -15.40
CA PHE A 289 13.93 1.40 -15.47
C PHE A 289 14.52 0.71 -16.71
N GLU A 290 15.33 1.41 -17.51
CA GLU A 290 15.65 1.04 -18.89
C GLU A 290 16.25 -0.37 -19.06
N ILE A 291 17.17 -0.77 -18.17
CA ILE A 291 17.81 -2.10 -18.23
C ILE A 291 16.77 -3.22 -18.06
N TYR A 292 15.91 -3.09 -17.06
CA TYR A 292 14.84 -4.05 -16.79
C TYR A 292 13.77 -4.01 -17.87
N TYR A 293 13.43 -2.81 -18.35
CA TYR A 293 12.49 -2.63 -19.45
C TYR A 293 12.95 -3.42 -20.69
N ASN A 294 14.21 -3.22 -21.10
CA ASN A 294 14.81 -3.92 -22.23
C ASN A 294 14.91 -5.43 -22.01
N ASN A 295 15.28 -5.87 -20.81
CA ASN A 295 15.31 -7.30 -20.48
C ASN A 295 13.90 -7.92 -20.48
N GLY A 296 12.89 -7.20 -20.00
CA GLY A 296 11.50 -7.61 -20.03
C GLY A 296 10.95 -7.71 -21.46
N ILE A 297 11.36 -6.80 -22.35
CA ILE A 297 11.04 -6.88 -23.78
C ILE A 297 11.68 -8.11 -24.41
N LYS A 298 12.95 -8.39 -24.12
CA LYS A 298 13.62 -9.61 -24.62
C LYS A 298 12.89 -10.87 -24.19
N LYS A 299 12.46 -10.95 -22.92
CA LYS A 299 11.63 -12.06 -22.41
C LYS A 299 10.30 -12.14 -23.15
N PHE A 300 9.59 -11.02 -23.31
CA PHE A 300 8.34 -10.95 -24.08
C PHE A 300 8.54 -11.47 -25.52
N LEU A 301 9.55 -10.99 -26.24
CA LEU A 301 9.82 -11.39 -27.62
C LEU A 301 10.16 -12.88 -27.71
N SER A 302 10.92 -13.43 -26.75
CA SER A 302 11.22 -14.87 -26.74
C SER A 302 9.97 -15.76 -26.67
N ILE A 303 8.86 -15.23 -26.13
CA ILE A 303 7.58 -15.94 -25.99
C ILE A 303 6.62 -15.63 -27.15
N PHE A 304 6.58 -14.37 -27.61
CA PHE A 304 5.52 -13.86 -28.47
C PHE A 304 5.96 -13.42 -29.87
N GLU A 305 7.25 -13.29 -30.18
CA GLU A 305 7.72 -12.68 -31.44
C GLU A 305 7.09 -13.32 -32.70
N LYS A 306 7.01 -14.65 -32.74
CA LYS A 306 6.42 -15.40 -33.88
C LYS A 306 4.91 -15.19 -34.07
N LYS A 307 4.25 -14.50 -33.14
CA LYS A 307 2.80 -14.23 -33.15
C LYS A 307 2.47 -12.76 -33.39
N LEU A 308 3.48 -11.90 -33.40
CA LEU A 308 3.30 -10.47 -33.65
C LEU A 308 3.08 -10.17 -35.12
N PHE A 309 3.32 -11.16 -36.00
CA PHE A 309 3.26 -11.07 -37.46
C PHE A 309 2.65 -12.35 -38.04
#